data_AF-A0AAE6YZC4-F1
#
_entry.id   AF-A0AAE6YZC4-F1
#
_cell.length_a   1.000
_cell.length_b   1.000
_cell.length_c   1.000
_cell.angle_alpha   90.00
_cell.angle_beta   90.00
_cell.angle_gamma   90.00
#
_symmetry.space_group_name_H-M   'P 1'
#
loop_
_entity.id
_entity.type
_entity.pdbx_description
1 polymer ?
#
loop_
_entity_poly.entity_id
_entity_poly.type
_entity_poly.pdbx_seq_one_letter_code
_entity_poly.pdbx_strand_id
1 'polypeptide(L)'
;MMSFHPDERRAQQHAGFSVSSAAIRDAMPIQHQQFFAGLRLFFIATRARDGWPVATVLSGTPGFLSTPDARQLLIGSMPTESDPLTSALHVGGLIGGLGIDFMTRRRNRVNGVIDALDAKGIRLAVRESFGNCPQYIRQRCLMPLVGTETTCRVHDGVDDDVRRILQRADTAFVASYGWNGMDISHRGGPAGFIRYRDGRLWIPDFRGNRYMNTLGNLLAEPRATLLILDWVSGDLLQIQGDAAIHWQQHDEANEGERAERYWSLRPYRVWRLGPLLSVCGPDNS
;
A
#
# COMPACT_ATOMS: atom_id res chain seq x y z
N MET A 1 0.38 7.00 23.07
CA MET A 1 -0.08 7.68 21.85
C MET A 1 1.11 8.45 21.33
N MET A 2 1.63 8.11 20.16
CA MET A 2 2.86 8.74 19.64
C MET A 2 2.56 10.11 19.02
N SER A 3 3.52 11.01 19.12
CA SER A 3 3.52 12.27 18.38
C SER A 3 3.81 12.03 16.89
N PHE A 4 3.28 12.87 16.02
CA PHE A 4 3.65 12.87 14.60
C PHE A 4 5.14 13.08 14.40
N HIS A 5 5.70 12.45 13.37
CA HIS A 5 7.09 12.61 12.97
C HIS A 5 7.35 13.99 12.34
N PRO A 6 8.60 14.47 12.27
CA PRO A 6 8.92 15.78 11.71
C PRO A 6 8.33 16.01 10.31
N ASP A 7 8.41 15.01 9.44
CA ASP A 7 7.89 15.11 8.07
C ASP A 7 6.37 15.14 7.99
N GLU A 8 5.69 14.40 8.87
CA GLU A 8 4.24 14.44 8.98
C GLU A 8 3.78 15.82 9.44
N ARG A 9 4.45 16.40 10.45
CA ARG A 9 4.17 17.78 10.91
C ARG A 9 4.42 18.80 9.81
N ARG A 10 5.52 18.67 9.06
CA ARG A 10 5.83 19.53 7.91
C ARG A 10 4.74 19.42 6.82
N ALA A 11 4.29 18.20 6.51
CA ALA A 11 3.19 17.98 5.59
C ALA A 11 1.87 18.59 6.08
N GLN A 12 1.56 18.50 7.38
CA GLN A 12 0.39 19.16 7.97
C GLN A 12 0.49 20.69 7.85
N GLN A 13 1.65 21.27 8.11
CA GLN A 13 1.89 22.71 7.95
C GLN A 13 1.68 23.17 6.50
N HIS A 14 2.26 22.46 5.51
CA HIS A 14 2.00 22.76 4.09
C HIS A 14 0.52 22.62 3.72
N ALA A 15 -0.20 21.73 4.40
CA ALA A 15 -1.63 21.52 4.23
C ALA A 15 -2.53 22.58 4.90
N GLY A 16 -1.96 23.51 5.66
CA GLY A 16 -2.71 24.53 6.38
C GLY A 16 -3.49 24.02 7.59
N PHE A 17 -3.08 22.90 8.20
CA PHE A 17 -3.69 22.42 9.45
C PHE A 17 -2.64 21.84 10.41
N SER A 18 -3.04 21.57 11.65
CA SER A 18 -2.21 20.83 12.60
C SER A 18 -3.08 19.88 13.42
N VAL A 19 -2.64 18.62 13.55
CA VAL A 19 -3.25 17.62 14.43
C VAL A 19 -2.25 17.34 15.55
N SER A 20 -2.72 17.33 16.80
CA SER A 20 -1.86 17.21 17.97
C SER A 20 -1.46 15.78 18.32
N SER A 21 -2.30 14.79 17.98
CA SER A 21 -2.05 13.40 18.33
C SER A 21 -2.55 12.42 17.27
N ALA A 22 -1.88 11.27 17.21
CA ALA A 22 -2.25 10.15 16.37
C ALA A 22 -2.46 8.91 17.24
N ALA A 23 -3.50 8.12 17.00
CA ALA A 23 -3.73 6.84 17.66
C ALA A 23 -2.75 5.74 17.18
N ILE A 24 -1.47 6.10 17.03
CA ILE A 24 -0.34 5.23 16.71
C ILE A 24 0.22 4.68 18.01
N ARG A 25 0.43 3.37 18.03
CA ARG A 25 0.86 2.58 19.19
C ARG A 25 2.09 1.78 18.81
N ASP A 26 2.98 1.57 19.77
CA ASP A 26 4.18 0.71 19.65
C ASP A 26 3.87 -0.79 19.76
N ALA A 27 2.61 -1.12 20.01
CA ALA A 27 2.11 -2.48 20.12
C ALA A 27 0.71 -2.58 19.48
N MET A 28 0.39 -3.75 18.95
CA MET A 28 -0.91 -4.09 18.38
C MET A 28 -1.92 -4.30 19.50
N PRO A 29 -3.00 -3.50 19.59
CA PRO A 29 -4.13 -3.81 20.45
C PRO A 29 -4.72 -5.19 20.11
N ILE A 30 -5.40 -5.83 21.07
CA ILE A 30 -6.08 -7.12 20.87
C ILE A 30 -6.96 -7.10 19.61
N GLN A 31 -7.67 -5.98 19.37
CA GLN A 31 -8.53 -5.82 18.21
C GLN A 31 -7.76 -5.85 16.86
N HIS A 32 -6.48 -5.43 16.85
CA HIS A 32 -5.63 -5.52 15.65
C HIS A 32 -5.07 -6.93 15.49
N GLN A 33 -4.64 -7.55 16.60
CA GLN A 33 -4.17 -8.95 16.61
C GLN A 33 -5.24 -9.89 16.03
N GLN A 34 -6.48 -9.79 16.53
CA GLN A 34 -7.63 -10.55 16.03
C GLN A 34 -7.96 -10.23 14.58
N PHE A 35 -7.83 -8.96 14.18
CA PHE A 35 -8.06 -8.55 12.80
C PHE A 35 -7.07 -9.22 11.85
N PHE A 36 -5.76 -9.11 12.13
CA PHE A 36 -4.74 -9.72 11.29
C PHE A 36 -4.91 -11.24 11.20
N ALA A 37 -5.18 -11.92 12.31
CA ALA A 37 -5.40 -13.36 12.33
C ALA A 37 -6.54 -13.85 11.41
N GLY A 38 -7.55 -13.01 11.17
CA GLY A 38 -8.69 -13.33 10.29
C GLY A 38 -8.45 -13.03 8.80
N LEU A 39 -7.35 -12.36 8.43
CA LEU A 39 -7.12 -11.95 7.05
C LEU A 39 -6.72 -13.11 6.15
N ARG A 40 -6.92 -12.89 4.85
CA ARG A 40 -6.44 -13.74 3.75
C ARG A 40 -5.43 -13.05 2.85
N LEU A 41 -5.39 -11.72 2.92
CA LEU A 41 -4.44 -10.88 2.19
C LEU A 41 -3.72 -9.96 3.15
N PHE A 42 -2.43 -9.72 2.87
CA PHE A 42 -1.61 -8.79 3.61
C PHE A 42 -0.68 -8.06 2.64
N PHE A 43 -0.78 -6.74 2.60
CA PHE A 43 0.08 -5.92 1.75
C PHE A 43 1.34 -5.57 2.51
N ILE A 44 2.50 -5.79 1.90
CA ILE A 44 3.78 -5.43 2.49
C ILE A 44 4.58 -4.56 1.53
N ALA A 45 5.35 -3.65 2.10
CA ALA A 45 6.34 -2.87 1.40
C ALA A 45 7.66 -2.89 2.16
N THR A 46 8.76 -2.96 1.41
CA THR A 46 10.13 -2.82 1.92
C THR A 46 10.94 -1.93 1.00
N ARG A 47 12.19 -1.66 1.37
CA ARG A 47 13.14 -0.91 0.56
C ARG A 47 14.13 -1.88 -0.07
N ALA A 48 14.20 -1.88 -1.40
CA ALA A 48 15.20 -2.62 -2.15
C ALA A 48 16.61 -2.04 -1.95
N ARG A 49 17.64 -2.81 -2.32
CA ARG A 49 19.06 -2.42 -2.15
C ARG A 49 19.43 -1.17 -2.95
N ASP A 50 18.78 -0.95 -4.09
CA ASP A 50 18.93 0.27 -4.91
C ASP A 50 18.18 1.49 -4.32
N GLY A 51 17.57 1.31 -3.15
CA GLY A 51 16.91 2.34 -2.37
C GLY A 51 15.46 2.58 -2.76
N TRP A 52 14.93 1.90 -3.77
CA TRP A 52 13.53 2.06 -4.18
C TRP A 52 12.57 1.29 -3.27
N PRO A 53 11.40 1.86 -2.93
CA PRO A 53 10.31 1.09 -2.37
C PRO A 53 9.88 -0.04 -3.32
N VAL A 54 9.54 -1.19 -2.77
CA VAL A 54 8.91 -2.30 -3.49
C VAL A 54 7.77 -2.82 -2.64
N ALA A 55 6.69 -3.28 -3.27
CA ALA A 55 5.51 -3.74 -2.56
C ALA A 55 4.91 -4.99 -3.19
N THR A 56 4.20 -5.77 -2.39
CA THR A 56 3.42 -6.90 -2.90
C THR A 56 2.23 -7.21 -2.01
N VAL A 57 1.43 -8.18 -2.42
CA VAL A 57 0.41 -8.81 -1.59
C VAL A 57 0.83 -10.23 -1.28
N LEU A 58 0.73 -10.60 -0.01
CA LEU A 58 0.84 -11.97 0.45
C LEU A 58 -0.55 -12.53 0.68
N SER A 59 -0.77 -13.77 0.25
CA SER A 59 -2.00 -14.50 0.47
C SER A 59 -1.79 -15.72 1.36
N GLY A 60 -2.82 -16.07 2.11
CA GLY A 60 -2.85 -17.29 2.92
C GLY A 60 -4.25 -17.61 3.44
N THR A 61 -4.40 -18.75 4.12
CA THR A 61 -5.60 -19.06 4.90
C THR A 61 -5.60 -18.26 6.21
N PRO A 62 -6.77 -17.98 6.81
CA PRO A 62 -6.82 -17.36 8.13
C PRO A 62 -5.90 -18.08 9.13
N GLY A 63 -5.13 -17.30 9.88
CA GLY A 63 -4.04 -17.80 10.72
C GLY A 63 -2.63 -17.69 10.09
N PHE A 64 -2.50 -17.44 8.77
CA PHE A 64 -1.19 -17.19 8.16
C PHE A 64 -0.53 -15.92 8.72
N LEU A 65 -1.34 -14.95 9.16
CA LEU A 65 -0.89 -13.89 10.05
C LEU A 65 -1.20 -14.32 11.48
N SER A 66 -0.22 -14.29 12.37
CA SER A 66 -0.43 -14.59 13.79
C SER A 66 0.41 -13.69 14.68
N THR A 67 -0.05 -13.47 15.91
CA THR A 67 0.59 -12.54 16.85
C THR A 67 0.87 -13.26 18.17
N PRO A 68 2.09 -13.79 18.38
CA PRO A 68 2.48 -14.45 19.63
C PRO A 68 2.30 -13.52 20.83
N ASP A 69 2.56 -12.23 20.61
CA ASP A 69 2.27 -11.15 21.55
C ASP A 69 1.93 -9.86 20.78
N ALA A 70 1.69 -8.77 21.51
CA ALA A 70 1.30 -7.48 20.93
C ALA A 70 2.41 -6.79 20.12
N ARG A 71 3.66 -7.22 20.22
CA ARG A 71 4.84 -6.62 19.58
C ARG A 71 5.44 -7.49 18.48
N GLN A 72 4.89 -8.67 18.23
CA GLN A 72 5.35 -9.56 17.15
C GLN A 72 4.21 -9.93 16.22
N LEU A 73 4.46 -9.82 14.92
CA LEU A 73 3.59 -10.35 13.86
C LEU A 73 4.37 -11.41 13.08
N LEU A 74 3.86 -12.64 13.05
CA LEU A 74 4.34 -13.72 12.18
C LEU A 74 3.54 -13.69 10.89
N ILE A 75 4.23 -13.76 9.76
CA ILE A 75 3.65 -13.84 8.42
C ILE A 75 4.11 -15.17 7.82
N GLY A 76 3.28 -16.20 7.92
CA GLY A 76 3.51 -17.54 7.38
C GLY A 76 3.26 -17.65 5.88
N SER A 77 3.80 -16.70 5.11
CA SER A 77 3.73 -16.68 3.65
C SER A 77 4.93 -15.86 3.13
N MET A 78 5.42 -16.25 1.96
CA MET A 78 6.55 -15.61 1.29
C MET A 78 6.13 -15.14 -0.10
N PRO A 79 6.67 -14.01 -0.59
CA PRO A 79 6.51 -13.61 -1.97
C PRO A 79 7.11 -14.67 -2.91
N THR A 80 6.61 -14.73 -4.15
CA THR A 80 7.11 -15.67 -5.16
C THR A 80 8.52 -15.30 -5.61
N GLU A 81 9.28 -16.24 -6.17
CA GLU A 81 10.65 -15.95 -6.64
C GLU A 81 10.67 -14.88 -7.75
N SER A 82 9.60 -14.82 -8.56
CA SER A 82 9.40 -13.80 -9.61
C SER A 82 9.14 -12.40 -9.05
N ASP A 83 8.79 -12.26 -7.76
CA ASP A 83 8.48 -10.98 -7.13
C ASP A 83 9.76 -10.22 -6.76
N PRO A 84 9.96 -8.98 -7.25
CA PRO A 84 11.10 -8.15 -6.87
C PRO A 84 11.27 -7.96 -5.35
N LEU A 85 10.17 -8.01 -4.58
CA LEU A 85 10.20 -7.90 -3.14
C LEU A 85 11.00 -9.02 -2.48
N THR A 86 11.01 -10.23 -3.06
CA THR A 86 11.74 -11.40 -2.53
C THR A 86 13.22 -11.09 -2.32
N SER A 87 13.86 -10.46 -3.30
CA SER A 87 15.27 -10.07 -3.24
C SER A 87 15.59 -8.93 -2.26
N ALA A 88 14.57 -8.17 -1.86
CA ALA A 88 14.70 -7.03 -0.95
C ALA A 88 14.58 -7.44 0.53
N LEU A 89 14.02 -8.62 0.82
CA LEU A 89 13.85 -9.12 2.18
C LEU A 89 15.19 -9.50 2.80
N HIS A 90 15.43 -9.02 4.02
CA HIS A 90 16.58 -9.37 4.84
C HIS A 90 16.29 -9.05 6.31
N VAL A 91 16.93 -9.78 7.24
CA VAL A 91 16.87 -9.46 8.68
C VAL A 91 17.42 -8.05 8.91
N GLY A 92 16.73 -7.27 9.72
CA GLY A 92 16.99 -5.84 9.94
C GLY A 92 16.29 -4.91 8.95
N GLY A 93 15.70 -5.45 7.88
CA GLY A 93 14.93 -4.68 6.89
C GLY A 93 13.65 -4.08 7.49
N LEU A 94 13.30 -2.87 7.04
CA LEU A 94 12.06 -2.18 7.45
C LEU A 94 10.89 -2.67 6.60
N ILE A 95 9.75 -2.92 7.25
CA ILE A 95 8.50 -3.30 6.59
C ILE A 95 7.40 -2.32 6.95
N GLY A 96 6.71 -1.82 5.92
CA GLY A 96 5.39 -1.24 6.06
C GLY A 96 4.35 -2.29 5.71
N GLY A 97 3.43 -2.59 6.63
CA GLY A 97 2.44 -3.65 6.47
C GLY A 97 1.01 -3.12 6.58
N LEU A 98 0.11 -3.55 5.70
CA LEU A 98 -1.29 -3.15 5.70
C LEU A 98 -2.18 -4.37 5.55
N GLY A 99 -2.96 -4.63 6.60
CA GLY A 99 -4.10 -5.53 6.54
C GLY A 99 -5.34 -4.77 6.09
N ILE A 100 -6.04 -5.29 5.09
CA ILE A 100 -7.30 -4.75 4.61
C ILE A 100 -8.28 -5.89 4.35
N ASP A 101 -9.48 -5.74 4.90
CA ASP A 101 -10.62 -6.58 4.59
C ASP A 101 -11.59 -5.76 3.74
N PHE A 102 -11.71 -6.12 2.47
CA PHE A 102 -12.58 -5.44 1.52
C PHE A 102 -14.06 -5.64 1.86
N MET A 103 -14.46 -6.77 2.44
CA MET A 103 -15.87 -7.03 2.77
C MET A 103 -16.34 -6.16 3.94
N THR A 104 -15.58 -6.15 5.04
CA THR A 104 -15.92 -5.34 6.23
C THR A 104 -15.46 -3.89 6.12
N ARG A 105 -14.73 -3.54 5.05
CA ARG A 105 -14.13 -2.23 4.80
C ARG A 105 -13.24 -1.78 5.96
N ARG A 106 -12.53 -2.72 6.57
CA ARG A 106 -11.63 -2.45 7.69
C ARG A 106 -10.19 -2.51 7.23
N ARG A 107 -9.38 -1.56 7.67
CA ARG A 107 -7.93 -1.59 7.45
C ARG A 107 -7.16 -1.20 8.69
N ASN A 108 -6.10 -1.96 8.99
CA ASN A 108 -5.15 -1.66 10.04
C ASN A 108 -3.74 -1.75 9.48
N ARG A 109 -2.90 -0.81 9.90
CA ARG A 109 -1.48 -0.77 9.56
C ARG A 109 -0.65 -1.37 10.68
N VAL A 110 0.47 -1.96 10.28
CA VAL A 110 1.53 -2.43 11.16
C VAL A 110 2.87 -2.20 10.47
N ASN A 111 3.73 -1.36 11.05
CA ASN A 111 5.08 -1.12 10.55
C ASN A 111 6.09 -1.69 11.54
N GLY A 112 7.23 -2.17 11.05
CA GLY A 112 8.20 -2.84 11.90
C GLY A 112 9.52 -3.17 11.21
N VAL A 113 10.29 -4.04 11.88
CA VAL A 113 11.58 -4.55 11.41
C VAL A 113 11.52 -6.06 11.33
N ILE A 114 12.08 -6.64 10.27
CA ILE A 114 12.25 -8.09 10.16
C ILE A 114 13.28 -8.53 11.20
N ASP A 115 12.87 -9.27 12.22
CA ASP A 115 13.79 -9.82 13.22
C ASP A 115 14.29 -11.22 12.85
N ALA A 116 13.53 -11.94 12.03
CA ALA A 116 13.86 -13.23 11.45
C ALA A 116 13.07 -13.47 10.16
N LEU A 117 13.68 -14.26 9.28
CA LEU A 117 13.16 -14.64 7.98
C LEU A 117 13.64 -16.06 7.69
N ASP A 118 12.75 -16.93 7.23
CA ASP A 118 13.10 -18.24 6.70
C ASP A 118 12.25 -18.57 5.46
N ALA A 119 12.37 -19.80 4.95
CA ALA A 119 11.60 -20.24 3.78
C ALA A 119 10.08 -20.33 4.03
N LYS A 120 9.64 -20.34 5.29
CA LYS A 120 8.23 -20.48 5.68
C LYS A 120 7.57 -19.13 5.98
N GLY A 121 8.35 -18.09 6.26
CA GLY A 121 7.77 -16.79 6.52
C GLY A 121 8.69 -15.74 7.14
N ILE A 122 8.05 -14.65 7.55
CA ILE A 122 8.66 -13.44 8.08
C ILE A 122 8.19 -13.25 9.52
N ARG A 123 9.11 -12.98 10.45
CA ARG A 123 8.78 -12.46 11.78
C ARG A 123 9.11 -10.98 11.85
N LEU A 124 8.09 -10.20 12.19
CA LEU A 124 8.13 -8.75 12.25
C LEU A 124 8.06 -8.29 13.70
N ALA A 125 9.11 -7.61 14.15
CA ALA A 125 9.10 -6.82 15.38
C ALA A 125 8.34 -5.51 15.11
N VAL A 126 7.15 -5.37 15.71
CA VAL A 126 6.25 -4.23 15.51
C VAL A 126 6.82 -2.98 16.16
N ARG A 127 6.83 -1.89 15.39
CA ARG A 127 7.17 -0.53 15.86
C ARG A 127 5.97 0.38 15.92
N GLU A 128 5.02 0.18 15.00
CA GLU A 128 3.80 0.99 14.93
C GLU A 128 2.61 0.14 14.54
N SER A 129 1.46 0.40 15.15
CA SER A 129 0.18 -0.13 14.69
C SER A 129 -0.97 0.84 14.93
N PHE A 130 -1.82 1.00 13.92
CA PHE A 130 -2.96 1.92 13.96
C PHE A 130 -4.03 1.55 12.93
N GLY A 131 -5.28 1.89 13.24
CA GLY A 131 -6.37 1.82 12.28
C GLY A 131 -6.46 3.09 11.43
N ASN A 132 -7.04 2.97 10.24
CA ASN A 132 -7.41 4.12 9.41
C ASN A 132 -8.90 4.08 9.06
N CYS A 133 -9.44 5.23 8.65
CA CYS A 133 -10.86 5.40 8.27
C CYS A 133 -11.28 4.43 7.14
N PRO A 134 -12.47 3.82 7.15
CA PRO A 134 -12.95 2.87 6.12
C PRO A 134 -13.28 3.52 4.75
N GLN A 135 -13.09 4.83 4.62
CA GLN A 135 -13.40 5.57 3.39
C GLN A 135 -12.65 5.00 2.18
N TYR A 136 -13.36 4.99 1.05
CA TYR A 136 -12.91 4.56 -0.27
C TYR A 136 -12.47 3.11 -0.42
N ILE A 137 -12.74 2.25 0.57
CA ILE A 137 -12.61 0.80 0.39
C ILE A 137 -13.87 0.28 -0.31
N ARG A 138 -13.73 -0.20 -1.54
CA ARG A 138 -14.80 -0.86 -2.30
C ARG A 138 -15.00 -2.28 -1.79
N GLN A 139 -16.25 -2.69 -1.58
CA GLN A 139 -16.54 -4.04 -1.12
C GLN A 139 -16.29 -5.04 -2.23
N ARG A 140 -15.51 -6.08 -1.92
CA ARG A 140 -15.14 -7.17 -2.83
C ARG A 140 -15.07 -8.48 -2.07
N CYS A 141 -15.63 -9.53 -2.68
CA CYS A 141 -15.41 -10.89 -2.24
C CYS A 141 -14.19 -11.45 -3.00
N LEU A 142 -13.24 -12.01 -2.24
CA LEU A 142 -11.98 -12.52 -2.77
C LEU A 142 -11.90 -14.01 -2.51
N MET A 143 -11.41 -14.76 -3.51
CA MET A 143 -11.15 -16.19 -3.39
C MET A 143 -9.64 -16.45 -3.31
N PRO A 144 -9.23 -17.54 -2.64
CA PRO A 144 -7.85 -17.99 -2.71
C PRO A 144 -7.45 -18.26 -4.17
N LEU A 145 -6.29 -17.74 -4.59
CA LEU A 145 -5.65 -18.17 -5.82
C LEU A 145 -4.98 -19.53 -5.56
N VAL A 146 -5.25 -20.54 -6.38
CA VAL A 146 -4.71 -21.90 -6.20
C VAL A 146 -3.95 -22.33 -7.45
N GLY A 147 -2.69 -22.73 -7.26
CA GLY A 147 -1.93 -23.52 -8.25
C GLY A 147 -1.57 -22.78 -9.54
N THR A 148 -1.41 -21.47 -9.52
CA THR A 148 -1.04 -20.69 -10.72
C THR A 148 0.41 -20.22 -10.65
N GLU A 149 1.17 -20.45 -11.71
CA GLU A 149 2.52 -19.90 -11.84
C GLU A 149 2.46 -18.37 -11.97
N THR A 150 3.15 -17.68 -11.08
CA THR A 150 3.25 -16.21 -11.11
C THR A 150 4.39 -15.78 -12.02
N THR A 151 4.06 -14.98 -13.02
CA THR A 151 5.05 -14.38 -13.93
C THR A 151 5.28 -12.91 -13.61
N CYS A 152 6.49 -12.41 -13.89
CA CYS A 152 6.83 -11.00 -13.79
C CYS A 152 7.18 -10.47 -15.17
N ARG A 153 6.37 -9.54 -15.69
CA ARG A 153 6.54 -8.92 -17.00
C ARG A 153 6.89 -7.45 -16.83
N VAL A 154 8.01 -7.02 -17.42
CA VAL A 154 8.39 -5.60 -17.47
C VAL A 154 7.68 -4.91 -18.63
N HIS A 155 7.26 -3.66 -18.40
CA HIS A 155 6.65 -2.78 -19.42
C HIS A 155 7.59 -1.63 -19.77
N ASP A 156 7.50 -1.15 -21.00
CA ASP A 156 8.19 0.07 -21.45
C ASP A 156 7.35 1.30 -21.08
N GLY A 157 7.47 1.73 -19.82
CA GLY A 157 6.71 2.86 -19.28
C GLY A 157 5.21 2.58 -19.17
N VAL A 158 4.39 3.61 -19.42
CA VAL A 158 2.92 3.56 -19.32
C VAL A 158 2.33 3.37 -20.73
N ASP A 159 2.48 2.15 -21.23
CA ASP A 159 1.93 1.69 -22.50
C ASP A 159 0.39 1.55 -22.47
N ASP A 160 -0.22 1.16 -23.59
CA ASP A 160 -1.67 1.03 -23.72
C ASP A 160 -2.27 -0.04 -22.79
N ASP A 161 -1.50 -1.06 -22.43
CA ASP A 161 -1.95 -2.09 -21.50
C ASP A 161 -2.00 -1.56 -20.07
N VAL A 162 -0.94 -0.87 -19.65
CA VAL A 162 -0.89 -0.16 -18.37
C VAL A 162 -2.01 0.88 -18.28
N ARG A 163 -2.26 1.66 -19.36
CA ARG A 163 -3.35 2.64 -19.40
C ARG A 163 -4.72 2.01 -19.20
N ARG A 164 -4.97 0.84 -19.79
CA ARG A 164 -6.24 0.10 -19.63
C ARG A 164 -6.46 -0.34 -18.18
N ILE A 165 -5.41 -0.79 -17.50
CA ILE A 165 -5.46 -1.13 -16.07
C ILE A 165 -5.78 0.13 -15.25
N LEU A 166 -5.08 1.24 -15.51
CA LEU A 166 -5.30 2.52 -14.82
C LEU A 166 -6.74 3.03 -14.96
N GLN A 167 -7.33 2.92 -16.14
CA GLN A 167 -8.72 3.34 -16.41
C GLN A 167 -9.77 2.55 -15.59
N ARG A 168 -9.45 1.31 -15.21
CA ARG A 168 -10.33 0.43 -14.43
C ARG A 168 -10.02 0.46 -12.94
N ALA A 169 -8.81 0.90 -12.57
CA ALA A 169 -8.34 0.92 -11.21
C ALA A 169 -9.23 1.80 -10.33
N ASP A 170 -9.78 1.21 -9.27
CA ASP A 170 -10.52 1.90 -8.21
C ASP A 170 -9.79 1.84 -6.86
N THR A 171 -8.69 1.09 -6.81
CA THR A 171 -7.91 0.74 -5.63
C THR A 171 -6.43 0.73 -5.99
N ALA A 172 -5.61 1.35 -5.16
CA ALA A 172 -4.16 1.29 -5.25
C ALA A 172 -3.51 1.36 -3.87
N PHE A 173 -2.24 1.00 -3.80
CA PHE A 173 -1.42 1.07 -2.61
C PHE A 173 -0.14 1.84 -2.92
N VAL A 174 0.28 2.66 -1.99
CA VAL A 174 1.46 3.50 -2.12
C VAL A 174 2.49 3.05 -1.11
N ALA A 175 3.57 2.46 -1.59
CA ALA A 175 4.76 2.20 -0.79
C ALA A 175 5.65 3.44 -0.82
N SER A 176 6.02 3.91 0.36
CA SER A 176 6.85 5.10 0.54
C SER A 176 7.74 4.91 1.76
N TYR A 177 8.84 5.64 1.82
CA TYR A 177 9.72 5.62 2.97
C TYR A 177 10.12 7.03 3.36
N GLY A 178 10.37 7.26 4.64
CA GLY A 178 10.81 8.55 5.17
C GLY A 178 11.48 8.39 6.51
N TRP A 179 11.48 9.44 7.32
CA TRP A 179 12.05 9.41 8.67
C TRP A 179 11.46 8.28 9.55
N ASN A 180 10.16 8.00 9.40
CA ASN A 180 9.46 6.97 10.17
C ASN A 180 9.68 5.54 9.64
N GLY A 181 10.53 5.37 8.62
CA GLY A 181 10.79 4.09 7.98
C GLY A 181 9.82 3.80 6.83
N MET A 182 9.55 2.51 6.60
CA MET A 182 8.70 2.03 5.51
C MET A 182 7.22 2.09 5.86
N ASP A 183 6.41 2.52 4.90
CA ASP A 183 4.95 2.57 5.02
C ASP A 183 4.28 2.08 3.74
N ILE A 184 3.10 1.48 3.88
CA ILE A 184 2.20 1.19 2.75
C ILE A 184 0.78 1.71 3.03
N SER A 185 0.27 2.49 2.09
CA SER A 185 -0.97 3.25 2.24
C SER A 185 -1.98 2.94 1.13
N HIS A 186 -3.17 2.51 1.51
CA HIS A 186 -4.29 2.32 0.58
C HIS A 186 -4.86 3.65 0.09
N ARG A 187 -5.13 3.74 -1.21
CA ARG A 187 -5.83 4.82 -1.92
C ARG A 187 -6.95 4.20 -2.74
N GLY A 188 -8.13 4.81 -2.69
CA GLY A 188 -9.27 4.36 -3.48
C GLY A 188 -10.09 5.54 -3.99
N GLY A 189 -10.86 5.30 -5.05
CA GLY A 189 -11.69 6.30 -5.71
C GLY A 189 -12.71 5.67 -6.66
N PRO A 190 -13.33 6.45 -7.55
CA PRO A 190 -14.00 5.92 -8.73
C PRO A 190 -13.00 5.18 -9.64
N ALA A 191 -13.51 4.31 -10.52
CA ALA A 191 -12.66 3.68 -11.53
C ALA A 191 -11.98 4.76 -12.38
N GLY A 192 -10.66 4.65 -12.58
CA GLY A 192 -9.89 5.66 -13.30
C GLY A 192 -9.49 6.88 -12.47
N PHE A 193 -9.59 6.83 -11.13
CA PHE A 193 -9.19 7.95 -10.27
C PHE A 193 -7.70 8.30 -10.37
N ILE A 194 -6.87 7.36 -10.85
CA ILE A 194 -5.45 7.60 -11.16
C ILE A 194 -5.37 8.01 -12.63
N ARG A 195 -5.10 9.31 -12.88
CA ARG A 195 -5.09 9.86 -14.25
C ARG A 195 -3.67 9.97 -14.78
N TYR A 196 -3.38 9.37 -15.93
CA TYR A 196 -2.10 9.57 -16.60
C TYR A 196 -2.16 10.75 -17.56
N ARG A 197 -1.40 11.81 -17.28
CA ARG A 197 -1.36 13.05 -18.07
C ARG A 197 0.05 13.65 -18.00
N ASP A 198 0.54 14.16 -19.13
CA ASP A 198 1.84 14.85 -19.23
C ASP A 198 3.02 14.03 -18.66
N GLY A 199 3.01 12.72 -18.91
CA GLY A 199 4.06 11.79 -18.45
C GLY A 199 4.01 11.46 -16.96
N ARG A 200 2.92 11.79 -16.25
CA ARG A 200 2.77 11.55 -14.80
C ARG A 200 1.43 10.90 -14.47
N LEU A 201 1.42 10.05 -13.44
CA LEU A 201 0.18 9.60 -12.81
C LEU A 201 -0.22 10.62 -11.76
N TRP A 202 -1.45 11.11 -11.83
CA TRP A 202 -2.04 12.04 -10.88
C TRP A 202 -2.98 11.29 -9.95
N ILE A 203 -2.77 11.43 -8.65
CA ILE A 203 -3.50 10.72 -7.61
C ILE A 203 -4.12 11.75 -6.66
N PRO A 204 -5.45 11.73 -6.48
CA PRO A 204 -6.12 12.58 -5.50
C PRO A 204 -5.77 12.15 -4.07
N ASP A 205 -5.57 13.11 -3.19
CA ASP A 205 -5.53 12.89 -1.75
C ASP A 205 -6.82 13.46 -1.13
N PHE A 206 -7.70 12.55 -0.75
CA PHE A 206 -8.97 12.85 -0.10
C PHE A 206 -8.77 13.07 1.40
N ARG A 207 -9.72 13.78 2.02
CA ARG A 207 -9.75 13.97 3.46
C ARG A 207 -9.78 12.63 4.21
N GLY A 208 -8.67 12.25 4.83
CA GLY A 208 -8.55 11.06 5.67
C GLY A 208 -8.45 11.38 7.16
N ASN A 209 -7.66 10.60 7.89
CA ASN A 209 -7.32 10.83 9.31
C ASN A 209 -6.31 11.96 9.54
N ARG A 210 -5.90 12.66 8.46
CA ARG A 210 -4.96 13.80 8.49
C ARG A 210 -3.57 13.49 9.07
N TYR A 211 -3.19 12.21 9.18
CA TYR A 211 -1.87 11.84 9.72
C TYR A 211 -0.71 12.20 8.78
N MET A 212 -0.97 12.33 7.49
CA MET A 212 0.02 12.67 6.47
C MET A 212 1.17 11.66 6.34
N ASN A 213 0.96 10.37 6.67
CA ASN A 213 2.01 9.35 6.60
C ASN A 213 2.65 9.27 5.20
N THR A 214 1.85 9.14 4.14
CA THR A 214 2.37 9.11 2.76
C THR A 214 3.02 10.44 2.37
N LEU A 215 2.32 11.57 2.52
CA LEU A 215 2.84 12.86 2.05
C LEU A 215 4.06 13.34 2.85
N GLY A 216 4.13 13.02 4.14
CA GLY A 216 5.31 13.22 4.97
C GLY A 216 6.50 12.41 4.44
N ASN A 217 6.31 11.11 4.19
CA ASN A 217 7.36 10.30 3.57
C ASN A 217 7.81 10.89 2.22
N LEU A 218 6.86 11.27 1.34
CA LEU A 218 7.15 11.85 0.03
C LEU A 218 7.87 13.21 0.09
N LEU A 219 7.70 13.99 1.16
CA LEU A 219 8.45 15.23 1.40
C LEU A 219 9.91 14.98 1.81
N ALA A 220 10.20 13.85 2.45
CA ALA A 220 11.55 13.47 2.84
C ALA A 220 12.29 12.74 1.73
N GLU A 221 11.56 11.90 1.01
CA GLU A 221 12.06 11.10 -0.10
C GLU A 221 10.98 11.01 -1.18
N PRO A 222 11.23 11.54 -2.40
CA PRO A 222 10.24 11.52 -3.46
C PRO A 222 10.02 10.13 -4.09
N ARG A 223 10.96 9.18 -3.95
CA ARG A 223 10.80 7.83 -4.54
C ARG A 223 9.65 7.06 -3.90
N ALA A 224 8.74 6.57 -4.72
CA ALA A 224 7.58 5.79 -4.30
C ALA A 224 7.26 4.66 -5.29
N THR A 225 6.44 3.73 -4.83
CA THR A 225 5.86 2.68 -5.68
C THR A 225 4.36 2.67 -5.54
N LEU A 226 3.68 2.75 -6.67
CA LEU A 226 2.25 2.57 -6.78
C LEU A 226 1.97 1.12 -7.19
N LEU A 227 1.27 0.39 -6.34
CA LEU A 227 0.80 -0.97 -6.56
C LEU A 227 -0.69 -0.93 -6.86
N ILE A 228 -1.11 -1.44 -8.02
CA ILE A 228 -2.48 -1.40 -8.51
C ILE A 228 -2.96 -2.84 -8.71
N LEU A 229 -4.17 -3.12 -8.26
CA LEU A 229 -4.80 -4.43 -8.41
C LEU A 229 -5.61 -4.45 -9.70
N ASP A 230 -5.24 -5.31 -10.63
CA ASP A 230 -6.11 -5.62 -11.78
C ASP A 230 -7.09 -6.72 -11.36
N TRP A 231 -8.30 -6.29 -11.02
CA TRP A 231 -9.37 -7.19 -10.59
C TRP A 231 -9.84 -8.16 -11.68
N VAL A 232 -9.48 -7.94 -12.95
CA VAL A 232 -9.89 -8.79 -14.07
C VAL A 232 -8.92 -9.96 -14.24
N SER A 233 -7.62 -9.68 -14.30
CA SER A 233 -6.59 -10.70 -14.49
C SER A 233 -6.15 -11.33 -13.17
N GLY A 234 -6.31 -10.63 -12.04
CA GLY A 234 -5.70 -11.01 -10.78
C GLY A 234 -4.23 -10.55 -10.66
N ASP A 235 -3.74 -9.77 -11.62
CA ASP A 235 -2.37 -9.27 -11.65
C ASP A 235 -2.19 -8.03 -10.75
N LEU A 236 -0.94 -7.82 -10.36
CA LEU A 236 -0.46 -6.62 -9.70
C LEU A 236 0.35 -5.79 -10.69
N LEU A 237 -0.07 -4.56 -10.94
CA LEU A 237 0.72 -3.58 -11.67
C LEU A 237 1.52 -2.74 -10.66
N GLN A 238 2.84 -2.75 -10.76
CA GLN A 238 3.73 -1.90 -9.97
C GLN A 238 4.37 -0.82 -10.84
N ILE A 239 4.30 0.42 -10.36
CA ILE A 239 4.91 1.59 -10.99
C ILE A 239 5.78 2.28 -9.95
N GLN A 240 7.09 2.15 -10.10
CA GLN A 240 8.05 2.98 -9.37
C GLN A 240 8.18 4.35 -10.03
N GLY A 241 8.40 5.38 -9.23
CA GLY A 241 8.64 6.72 -9.77
C GLY A 241 8.94 7.78 -8.72
N ASP A 242 9.23 8.98 -9.20
CA ASP A 242 9.45 10.16 -8.36
C ASP A 242 8.15 10.93 -8.17
N ALA A 243 7.79 11.11 -6.91
CA ALA A 243 6.61 11.84 -6.51
C ALA A 243 6.85 13.36 -6.46
N ALA A 244 5.82 14.12 -6.80
CA ALA A 244 5.73 15.56 -6.53
C ALA A 244 4.37 15.86 -5.90
N ILE A 245 4.36 16.64 -4.82
CA ILE A 245 3.15 16.99 -4.08
C ILE A 245 2.64 18.34 -4.56
N HIS A 246 1.35 18.41 -4.85
CA HIS A 246 0.65 19.60 -5.33
C HIS A 246 -0.31 20.06 -4.23
N TRP A 247 0.20 20.88 -3.32
CA TRP A 247 -0.52 21.32 -2.10
C TRP A 247 -1.73 22.21 -2.40
N GLN A 248 -1.69 22.95 -3.50
CA GLN A 248 -2.79 23.80 -3.94
C GLN A 248 -3.59 23.07 -5.03
N GLN A 249 -4.90 23.30 -5.05
CA GLN A 249 -5.79 22.74 -6.06
C GLN A 249 -5.52 23.44 -7.39
N HIS A 250 -4.82 22.77 -8.31
CA HIS A 250 -4.57 23.26 -9.66
C HIS A 250 -5.31 22.36 -10.64
N ASP A 251 -6.62 22.57 -10.80
CA ASP A 251 -7.33 22.43 -12.09
C ASP A 251 -8.81 22.83 -11.96
N GLU A 252 -9.24 23.69 -12.88
CA GLU A 252 -10.63 24.11 -13.13
C GLU A 252 -11.51 22.97 -13.69
N ALA A 253 -10.91 21.82 -14.03
CA ALA A 253 -11.57 20.64 -14.60
C ALA A 253 -12.24 19.71 -13.56
N ASN A 254 -12.35 20.13 -12.31
CA ASN A 254 -12.85 19.34 -11.19
C ASN A 254 -14.34 19.59 -10.89
N GLU A 255 -15.20 19.39 -11.88
CA GLU A 255 -16.63 19.22 -11.63
C GLU A 255 -16.89 17.82 -11.03
N GLY A 256 -16.58 17.63 -9.74
CA GLY A 256 -17.23 16.53 -8.98
C GLY A 256 -16.47 15.81 -7.85
N GLU A 257 -15.16 15.98 -7.66
CA GLU A 257 -14.42 15.18 -6.66
C GLU A 257 -13.86 15.98 -5.47
N ARG A 258 -14.17 15.48 -4.26
CA ARG A 258 -13.81 16.04 -2.93
C ARG A 258 -12.30 15.93 -2.57
N ALA A 259 -11.41 15.93 -3.56
CA ALA A 259 -9.97 15.86 -3.29
C ALA A 259 -9.50 17.15 -2.61
N GLU A 260 -8.75 17.04 -1.51
CA GLU A 260 -8.19 18.23 -0.84
C GLU A 260 -6.94 18.74 -1.57
N ARG A 261 -6.26 17.87 -2.30
CA ARG A 261 -5.00 18.11 -3.00
C ARG A 261 -4.67 16.95 -3.95
N TYR A 262 -3.57 17.09 -4.67
CA TYR A 262 -3.03 16.03 -5.53
C TYR A 262 -1.57 15.77 -5.23
N TRP A 263 -1.10 14.59 -5.61
CA TRP A 263 0.30 14.33 -5.84
C TRP A 263 0.43 13.57 -7.15
N SER A 264 1.61 13.65 -7.75
CA SER A 264 1.86 13.02 -9.04
C SER A 264 3.11 12.16 -8.99
N LEU A 265 3.12 11.06 -9.73
CA LEU A 265 4.25 10.14 -9.85
C LEU A 265 4.76 10.17 -11.29
N ARG A 266 6.04 10.52 -11.48
CA ARG A 266 6.70 10.34 -12.78
C ARG A 266 7.24 8.90 -12.85
N PRO A 267 6.74 8.03 -13.75
CA PRO A 267 7.17 6.65 -13.85
C PRO A 267 8.67 6.52 -14.13
N TYR A 268 9.28 5.52 -13.52
CA TYR A 268 10.66 5.11 -13.73
C TYR A 268 10.75 3.64 -14.18
N ARG A 269 10.14 2.72 -13.42
CA ARG A 269 10.04 1.29 -13.76
C ARG A 269 8.60 0.82 -13.64
N VAL A 270 8.16 0.01 -14.59
CA VAL A 270 6.80 -0.54 -14.61
C VAL A 270 6.89 -2.04 -14.85
N TRP A 271 6.23 -2.82 -14.00
CA TRP A 271 6.12 -4.26 -14.20
C TRP A 271 4.77 -4.77 -13.71
N ARG A 272 4.37 -5.92 -14.25
CA ARG A 272 3.17 -6.64 -13.88
C ARG A 272 3.55 -7.99 -13.31
N LEU A 273 3.06 -8.30 -12.12
CA LEU A 273 3.30 -9.54 -11.40
C LEU A 273 1.97 -10.26 -11.23
N GLY A 274 1.83 -11.47 -11.76
CA GLY A 274 0.59 -12.19 -11.57
C GLY A 274 0.39 -13.46 -12.40
N PRO A 275 -0.76 -14.12 -12.19
CA PRO A 275 -1.82 -13.70 -11.26
C PRO A 275 -1.42 -13.95 -9.79
N LEU A 276 -1.92 -13.09 -8.88
CA LEU A 276 -1.73 -13.20 -7.42
C LEU A 276 -3.05 -13.10 -6.64
N LEU A 277 -4.13 -12.70 -7.29
CA LEU A 277 -5.44 -12.52 -6.68
C LEU A 277 -6.51 -13.23 -7.52
N SER A 278 -7.55 -13.75 -6.86
CA SER A 278 -8.77 -14.20 -7.52
C SER A 278 -9.95 -13.42 -6.95
N VAL A 279 -10.73 -12.79 -7.83
CA VAL A 279 -11.95 -12.08 -7.46
C VAL A 279 -13.12 -13.00 -7.76
N CYS A 280 -14.14 -13.03 -6.91
CA CYS A 280 -15.41 -13.64 -7.30
C CYS A 280 -15.93 -12.94 -8.55
N GLY A 281 -16.10 -13.66 -9.66
CA GLY A 281 -16.57 -13.09 -10.92
C GLY A 281 -17.95 -12.41 -10.78
N PRO A 282 -18.32 -11.49 -11.69
CA PRO A 282 -19.66 -10.91 -11.72
C PRO A 282 -20.78 -11.90 -12.11
N ASP A 283 -20.44 -13.15 -12.50
CA ASP A 283 -21.39 -14.09 -13.10
C ASP A 283 -21.53 -15.38 -12.27
N ASN A 284 -22.13 -15.28 -11.08
CA ASN A 284 -22.81 -16.42 -10.45
C ASN A 284 -23.93 -15.99 -9.50
N SER A 285 -24.78 -15.07 -9.98
CA SER A 285 -26.25 -15.04 -9.78
C SER A 285 -26.81 -13.79 -10.45
#